data_AF-A0A8F5C0S6-F1
#
_entry.id   AF-A0A8F5C0S6-F1
#
_cell.length_a   1.000
_cell.length_b   1.000
_cell.length_c   1.000
_cell.angle_alpha   90.00
_cell.angle_beta   90.00
_cell.angle_gamma   90.00
#
_symmetry.space_group_name_H-M   'P 1'
#
loop_
_entity.id
_entity.type
_entity.pdbx_description
1 polymer ?
#
loop_
_entity_poly.entity_id
_entity_poly.type
_entity_poly.pdbx_seq_one_letter_code
_entity_poly.pdbx_strand_id
1 'polypeptide(L)'
;MEVITIDEKALYGTPLSEAVKELGQNLTLVPNILPENALLNKSVKEIEKMALEEAEKTSPKHVRGKEIRRKGYARYKFLKGFHIVMVGREVKYELEWISVKLPVLYGKEGRVKTKVEETLLKEESKVFAVLMLIYSVKGGKLNAKLWMPQIEASGEFKYIIVDGKYVKLKGGKGVLLVAMGVTEEGKRAVLDITLSVEEDAMAYWRLLVEVWKRSSFVLVVADGIKALDKAISLAELHVERQGCLVHLKRRKTKEEREALNAIISSAENGEIKPESCPTLLSYLKASKKLWKWLKSNNLIESFNSLLERRRFGKFHSPWRILQIARTIANNYNLLTCFLVTVIILRYPLFFSLYQKYTQ
;
A
#
# COMPACT_ATOMS: atom_id res chain seq x y z
N MET A 1 -10.48 10.43 34.73
CA MET A 1 -10.04 10.51 33.33
C MET A 1 -11.02 11.41 32.60
N GLU A 2 -10.58 12.59 32.19
CA GLU A 2 -11.38 13.42 31.29
C GLU A 2 -11.28 12.82 29.88
N VAL A 3 -12.44 12.60 29.26
CA VAL A 3 -12.57 12.02 27.92
C VAL A 3 -12.86 13.16 26.95
N ILE A 4 -11.94 13.39 26.01
CA ILE A 4 -12.11 14.43 24.98
C ILE A 4 -12.40 13.74 23.65
N THR A 5 -13.52 14.12 23.03
CA THR A 5 -13.93 13.68 21.70
C THR A 5 -13.41 14.65 20.64
N ILE A 6 -12.80 14.11 19.57
CA ILE A 6 -12.21 14.93 18.49
C ILE A 6 -12.75 14.46 17.14
N ASP A 7 -13.35 15.38 16.39
CA ASP A 7 -13.89 15.15 15.04
C ASP A 7 -12.79 15.03 13.98
N GLU A 8 -13.07 14.26 12.93
CA GLU A 8 -12.22 14.04 11.75
C GLU A 8 -11.77 15.36 11.13
N LYS A 9 -12.63 16.39 11.06
CA LYS A 9 -12.27 17.72 10.54
C LYS A 9 -11.28 18.48 11.43
N ALA A 10 -11.37 18.34 12.75
CA ALA A 10 -10.47 19.01 13.69
C ALA A 10 -9.05 18.42 13.65
N LEU A 11 -8.91 17.14 13.29
CA LEU A 11 -7.64 16.45 13.12
C LEU A 11 -6.78 16.98 11.94
N TYR A 12 -7.40 17.65 10.96
CA TYR A 12 -6.70 18.23 9.80
C TYR A 12 -6.38 19.73 9.95
N GLY A 13 -6.98 20.44 10.92
CA GLY A 13 -6.95 21.91 11.00
C GLY A 13 -6.02 22.49 12.06
N THR A 14 -5.77 21.79 13.17
CA THR A 14 -4.99 22.34 14.31
C THR A 14 -4.01 21.29 14.82
N PRO A 15 -2.74 21.64 15.09
CA PRO A 15 -1.79 20.71 15.71
C PRO A 15 -2.35 20.27 17.08
N LEU A 16 -2.73 19.00 17.21
CA LEU A 16 -3.20 18.40 18.46
C LEU A 16 -2.23 18.62 19.65
N SER A 17 -0.98 19.01 19.38
CA SER A 17 -0.01 19.44 20.41
C SER A 17 -0.37 20.75 21.10
N GLU A 18 -1.12 21.65 20.47
CA GLU A 18 -1.52 22.95 21.04
C GLU A 18 -2.71 22.78 21.98
N ALA A 19 -3.74 22.04 21.58
CA ALA A 19 -4.89 21.72 22.43
C ALA A 19 -4.54 20.89 23.67
N VAL A 20 -3.41 20.17 23.65
CA VAL A 20 -2.96 19.27 24.73
C VAL A 20 -1.95 19.93 25.67
N LYS A 21 -1.33 21.06 25.29
CA LYS A 21 -0.39 21.78 26.18
C LYS A 21 -1.09 22.44 27.37
N GLU A 22 -2.39 22.71 27.28
CA GLU A 22 -3.16 23.40 28.32
C GLU A 22 -3.78 22.46 29.37
N LEU A 23 -3.79 21.13 29.15
CA LEU A 23 -4.52 20.18 30.00
C LEU A 23 -3.57 19.09 30.54
N GLY A 24 -3.55 18.90 31.85
CA GLY A 24 -2.56 18.13 32.62
C GLY A 24 -2.44 16.62 32.33
N GLN A 25 -1.68 15.93 33.19
CA GLN A 25 -1.25 14.53 32.97
C GLN A 25 -2.39 13.51 33.16
N ASN A 26 -2.48 12.53 32.24
CA ASN A 26 -3.48 11.45 32.10
C ASN A 26 -4.76 11.79 31.29
N LEU A 27 -4.56 12.22 30.05
CA LEU A 27 -5.62 12.43 29.06
C LEU A 27 -5.94 11.15 28.27
N THR A 28 -7.24 10.92 28.05
CA THR A 28 -7.75 9.88 27.14
C THR A 28 -8.53 10.54 26.02
N LEU A 29 -8.01 10.44 24.80
CA LEU A 29 -8.68 10.99 23.61
C LEU A 29 -9.41 9.89 22.86
N VAL A 30 -10.64 10.18 22.45
CA VAL A 30 -11.47 9.26 21.66
C VAL A 30 -11.80 9.93 20.34
N PRO A 31 -11.17 9.52 19.24
CA PRO A 31 -11.49 10.07 17.93
C PRO A 31 -12.91 9.68 17.54
N ASN A 32 -13.69 10.64 17.04
CA ASN A 32 -15.00 10.38 16.47
C ASN A 32 -14.81 10.00 14.98
N ILE A 33 -14.69 8.70 14.71
CA ILE A 33 -14.28 8.19 13.39
C ILE A 33 -15.48 7.75 12.54
N LEU A 34 -16.49 7.19 13.21
CA LEU A 34 -17.66 6.62 12.57
C LEU A 34 -18.89 7.42 12.99
N PRO A 35 -19.83 7.68 12.07
CA PRO A 35 -21.07 8.36 12.42
C PRO A 35 -21.87 7.55 13.44
N GLU A 36 -22.73 8.19 14.24
CA GLU A 36 -23.51 7.51 15.29
C GLU A 36 -24.36 6.35 14.74
N ASN A 37 -24.82 6.46 13.49
CA ASN A 37 -25.60 5.43 12.82
C ASN A 37 -24.77 4.29 12.19
N ALA A 38 -23.44 4.31 12.32
CA ALA A 38 -22.55 3.28 11.80
C ALA A 38 -22.87 1.91 12.40
N LEU A 39 -22.67 0.87 11.60
CA LEU A 39 -23.00 -0.50 12.00
C LEU A 39 -22.11 -0.98 13.16
N LEU A 40 -20.83 -0.59 13.19
CA LEU A 40 -19.89 -0.87 14.30
C LEU A 40 -20.25 -0.16 15.61
N ASN A 41 -21.10 0.88 15.56
CA ASN A 41 -21.61 1.58 16.75
C ASN A 41 -22.88 0.94 17.33
N LYS A 42 -23.54 0.04 16.58
CA LYS A 42 -24.72 -0.69 17.04
C LYS A 42 -24.35 -1.82 18.01
N SER A 43 -25.34 -2.32 18.75
CA SER A 43 -25.12 -3.44 19.65
C SER A 43 -24.85 -4.74 18.89
N VAL A 44 -24.05 -5.64 19.48
CA VAL A 44 -23.74 -6.96 18.90
C VAL A 44 -25.03 -7.71 18.52
N LYS A 45 -26.06 -7.66 19.38
CA LYS A 45 -27.34 -8.33 19.14
C LYS A 45 -28.05 -7.79 17.89
N GLU A 46 -28.02 -6.47 17.68
CA GLU A 46 -28.64 -5.86 16.50
C GLU A 46 -27.88 -6.21 15.22
N ILE A 47 -26.54 -6.20 15.26
CA ILE A 47 -25.69 -6.59 14.12
C ILE A 47 -25.97 -8.04 13.72
N GLU A 48 -25.95 -8.95 14.69
CA GLU A 48 -26.22 -10.37 14.46
C GLU A 48 -27.65 -10.62 13.95
N LYS A 49 -28.63 -9.88 14.49
CA LYS A 49 -30.02 -9.93 14.01
C LYS A 49 -30.15 -9.45 12.56
N MET A 50 -29.58 -8.30 12.21
CA MET A 50 -29.60 -7.80 10.83
C MET A 50 -28.90 -8.76 9.86
N ALA A 51 -27.76 -9.32 10.26
CA ALA A 51 -27.05 -10.32 9.46
C ALA A 51 -27.89 -11.58 9.23
N LEU A 52 -28.62 -12.01 10.26
CA LEU A 52 -29.50 -13.17 10.21
C LEU A 52 -30.70 -12.93 9.28
N GLU A 53 -31.39 -11.80 9.44
CA GLU A 53 -32.53 -11.41 8.61
C GLU A 53 -32.14 -11.29 7.13
N GLU A 54 -30.97 -10.72 6.85
CA GLU A 54 -30.42 -10.65 5.49
C GLU A 54 -30.11 -12.05 4.95
N ALA A 55 -29.44 -12.90 5.74
CA ALA A 55 -29.13 -14.27 5.34
C ALA A 55 -30.39 -15.12 5.13
N GLU A 56 -31.46 -14.87 5.87
CA GLU A 56 -32.74 -15.56 5.69
C GLU A 56 -33.48 -15.09 4.43
N LYS A 57 -33.41 -13.81 4.07
CA LYS A 57 -33.90 -13.32 2.77
C LYS A 57 -33.15 -13.96 1.61
N THR A 58 -31.82 -14.02 1.70
CA THR A 58 -30.95 -14.57 0.64
C THR A 58 -31.01 -16.10 0.58
N SER A 59 -31.11 -16.78 1.73
CA SER A 59 -31.14 -18.25 1.84
C SER A 59 -31.96 -18.72 3.07
N PRO A 60 -33.30 -18.85 2.94
CA PRO A 60 -34.23 -19.12 4.05
C PRO A 60 -34.02 -20.39 4.89
N LYS A 61 -33.25 -21.40 4.44
CA LYS A 61 -32.97 -22.67 5.14
C LYS A 61 -32.04 -23.51 4.26
N HIS A 62 -31.42 -24.57 4.81
CA HIS A 62 -30.66 -25.60 4.07
C HIS A 62 -31.60 -26.41 3.15
N VAL A 63 -32.29 -25.76 2.21
CA VAL A 63 -33.16 -26.43 1.25
C VAL A 63 -32.29 -26.91 0.10
N ARG A 64 -32.32 -28.22 -0.15
CA ARG A 64 -31.63 -28.86 -1.28
C ARG A 64 -32.12 -28.20 -2.58
N GLY A 65 -31.22 -27.64 -3.38
CA GLY A 65 -31.53 -27.01 -4.67
C GLY A 65 -31.34 -25.50 -4.79
N LYS A 66 -31.06 -24.76 -3.70
CA LYS A 66 -30.75 -23.32 -3.79
C LYS A 66 -29.31 -23.02 -4.20
N GLU A 67 -29.14 -21.91 -4.93
CA GLU A 67 -27.87 -21.42 -5.47
C GLU A 67 -26.92 -20.91 -4.39
N ILE A 68 -27.45 -20.32 -3.31
CA ILE A 68 -26.70 -19.88 -2.13
C ILE A 68 -27.20 -20.65 -0.90
N ARG A 69 -26.27 -21.17 -0.09
CA ARG A 69 -26.51 -21.99 1.10
C ARG A 69 -25.83 -21.41 2.32
N ARG A 70 -26.54 -21.38 3.46
CA ARG A 70 -25.98 -20.94 4.76
C ARG A 70 -25.35 -22.10 5.53
N LYS A 71 -24.02 -22.17 5.66
CA LYS A 71 -23.30 -23.23 6.39
C LYS A 71 -22.92 -22.80 7.82
N GLY A 72 -23.93 -22.53 8.63
CA GLY A 72 -23.74 -22.15 10.04
C GLY A 72 -23.27 -20.72 10.24
N TYR A 73 -22.47 -20.49 11.27
CA TYR A 73 -22.00 -19.18 11.70
C TYR A 73 -20.51 -19.19 12.01
N ALA A 74 -19.86 -18.06 11.78
CA ALA A 74 -18.47 -17.83 12.17
C ALA A 74 -18.38 -16.58 13.07
N ARG A 75 -17.42 -16.60 14.00
CA ARG A 75 -17.14 -15.47 14.88
C ARG A 75 -16.10 -14.58 14.21
N TYR A 76 -16.44 -13.32 14.02
CA TYR A 76 -15.57 -12.28 13.48
C TYR A 76 -15.22 -11.29 14.58
N LYS A 77 -14.04 -10.69 14.48
CA LYS A 77 -13.56 -9.66 15.38
C LYS A 77 -13.16 -8.45 14.54
N PHE A 78 -13.86 -7.33 14.73
CA PHE A 78 -13.67 -6.10 13.96
C PHE A 78 -13.12 -4.99 14.87
N LEU A 79 -12.23 -4.16 14.33
CA LEU A 79 -11.75 -2.96 15.02
C LEU A 79 -12.85 -1.89 14.98
N LYS A 80 -13.41 -1.58 16.15
CA LYS A 80 -14.50 -0.60 16.32
C LYS A 80 -13.94 0.81 16.50
N GLY A 81 -12.85 0.94 17.25
CA GLY A 81 -12.31 2.23 17.63
C GLY A 81 -10.98 2.11 18.33
N PHE A 82 -10.48 3.22 18.85
CA PHE A 82 -9.33 3.24 19.73
C PHE A 82 -9.32 4.48 20.61
N HIS A 83 -8.68 4.35 21.76
CA HIS A 83 -8.39 5.45 22.68
C HIS A 83 -6.91 5.77 22.63
N ILE A 84 -6.59 7.05 22.71
CA ILE A 84 -5.21 7.53 22.83
C ILE A 84 -4.99 7.90 24.29
N VAL A 85 -4.17 7.12 24.98
CA VAL A 85 -3.86 7.30 26.39
C VAL A 85 -2.46 7.88 26.53
N MET A 86 -2.36 9.01 27.22
CA MET A 86 -1.09 9.62 27.57
C MET A 86 -0.62 9.08 28.93
N VAL A 87 0.45 8.30 28.95
CA VAL A 87 1.06 7.77 30.18
C VAL A 87 2.41 8.45 30.37
N GLY A 88 2.46 9.49 31.19
CA GLY A 88 3.65 10.33 31.35
C GLY A 88 4.03 11.02 30.03
N ARG A 89 5.20 10.70 29.48
CA ARG A 89 5.66 11.20 28.16
C ARG A 89 5.38 10.23 27.01
N GLU A 90 4.83 9.03 27.28
CA GLU A 90 4.55 8.02 26.26
C GLU A 90 3.09 8.06 25.80
N VAL A 91 2.87 7.99 24.48
CA VAL A 91 1.54 7.84 23.86
C VAL A 91 1.27 6.34 23.67
N LYS A 92 0.16 5.85 24.24
CA LYS A 92 -0.35 4.49 24.04
C LYS A 92 -1.68 4.51 23.30
N TYR A 93 -1.90 3.49 22.49
CA TYR A 93 -3.14 3.30 21.75
C TYR A 93 -3.85 2.06 22.27
N GLU A 94 -5.00 2.23 22.90
CA GLU A 94 -5.86 1.15 23.36
C GLU A 94 -6.92 0.88 22.31
N LEU A 95 -6.94 -0.34 21.76
CA LEU A 95 -7.84 -0.68 20.66
C LEU A 95 -9.15 -1.24 21.18
N GLU A 96 -10.26 -0.72 20.65
CA GLU A 96 -11.60 -1.21 20.93
C GLU A 96 -12.03 -2.18 19.82
N TRP A 97 -12.42 -3.40 20.21
CA TRP A 97 -12.82 -4.45 19.29
C TRP A 97 -14.26 -4.87 19.56
N ILE A 98 -14.99 -5.19 18.50
CA ILE A 98 -16.30 -5.84 18.59
C ILE A 98 -16.20 -7.26 18.03
N SER A 99 -16.82 -8.21 18.72
CA SER A 99 -16.89 -9.60 18.27
C SER A 99 -18.35 -9.95 17.94
N VAL A 100 -18.60 -10.43 16.72
CA VAL A 100 -19.94 -10.73 16.22
C VAL A 100 -19.97 -12.10 15.56
N LYS A 101 -21.10 -12.81 15.68
CA LYS A 101 -21.33 -14.12 15.08
C LYS A 101 -22.17 -13.94 13.81
N LEU A 102 -21.52 -14.00 12.65
CA LEU A 102 -22.18 -13.79 11.35
C LEU A 102 -22.47 -15.12 10.64
N PRO A 103 -23.59 -15.22 9.90
CA PRO A 103 -23.89 -16.39 9.09
C PRO A 103 -22.90 -16.52 7.93
N VAL A 104 -22.47 -17.76 7.64
CA VAL A 104 -21.55 -18.04 6.53
C VAL A 104 -22.34 -18.55 5.33
N LEU A 105 -22.29 -17.82 4.21
CA LEU A 105 -22.98 -18.18 2.97
C LEU A 105 -21.99 -18.73 1.94
N TYR A 106 -22.44 -19.73 1.17
CA TYR A 106 -21.70 -20.33 0.05
C TYR A 106 -22.59 -20.38 -1.18
N GLY A 107 -22.09 -19.86 -2.30
CA GLY A 107 -22.65 -20.03 -3.63
C GLY A 107 -21.93 -21.11 -4.44
N LYS A 108 -22.25 -21.21 -5.74
CA LYS A 108 -21.57 -22.13 -6.68
C LYS A 108 -20.06 -21.85 -6.80
N GLU A 109 -19.65 -20.59 -6.69
CA GLU A 109 -18.27 -20.13 -6.86
C GLU A 109 -17.48 -19.98 -5.54
N GLY A 110 -18.09 -20.33 -4.40
CA GLY A 110 -17.43 -20.28 -3.09
C GLY A 110 -18.15 -19.38 -2.08
N ARG A 111 -17.40 -18.80 -1.14
CA ARG A 111 -17.96 -18.05 -0.02
C ARG A 111 -18.53 -16.71 -0.49
N VAL A 112 -19.78 -16.44 -0.13
CA VAL A 112 -20.48 -15.18 -0.42
C VAL A 112 -20.55 -14.36 0.86
N LYS A 113 -20.15 -13.09 0.81
CA LYS A 113 -20.25 -12.16 1.94
C LYS A 113 -21.66 -11.55 1.96
N THR A 114 -22.15 -11.26 3.15
CA THR A 114 -23.39 -10.48 3.32
C THR A 114 -23.08 -8.99 3.22
N LYS A 115 -24.09 -8.17 2.89
CA LYS A 115 -23.98 -6.71 2.91
C LYS A 115 -23.63 -6.19 4.30
N VAL A 116 -24.14 -6.84 5.36
CA VAL A 116 -23.72 -6.60 6.74
C VAL A 116 -22.22 -6.85 6.93
N GLU A 117 -21.69 -7.99 6.48
CA GLU A 117 -20.24 -8.29 6.56
C GLU A 117 -19.40 -7.28 5.78
N GLU A 118 -19.81 -6.92 4.56
CA GLU A 118 -19.11 -5.93 3.73
C GLU A 118 -19.12 -4.53 4.37
N THR A 119 -20.23 -4.14 4.97
CA THR A 119 -20.36 -2.85 5.66
C THR A 119 -19.45 -2.80 6.88
N LEU A 120 -19.40 -3.86 7.70
CA LEU A 120 -18.49 -3.96 8.84
C LEU A 120 -17.02 -3.86 8.42
N LEU A 121 -16.63 -4.56 7.33
CA LEU A 121 -15.27 -4.48 6.78
C LEU A 121 -14.92 -3.08 6.29
N LYS A 122 -15.87 -2.39 5.65
CA LYS A 122 -15.69 -1.02 5.15
C LYS A 122 -15.53 -0.02 6.29
N GLU A 123 -16.34 -0.13 7.33
CA GLU A 123 -16.24 0.73 8.52
C GLU A 123 -14.96 0.45 9.31
N GLU A 124 -14.59 -0.82 9.51
CA GLU A 124 -13.31 -1.22 10.11
C GLU A 124 -12.11 -0.61 9.36
N SER A 125 -12.17 -0.64 8.03
CA SER A 125 -11.11 -0.06 7.18
C SER A 125 -10.94 1.44 7.41
N LYS A 126 -12.02 2.18 7.67
CA LYS A 126 -11.95 3.61 8.02
C LYS A 126 -11.29 3.83 9.39
N VAL A 127 -11.73 3.07 10.40
CA VAL A 127 -11.15 3.12 11.75
C VAL A 127 -9.65 2.80 11.70
N PHE A 128 -9.28 1.78 10.93
CA PHE A 128 -7.90 1.40 10.71
C PHE A 128 -7.08 2.49 10.01
N ALA A 129 -7.62 3.11 8.97
CA ALA A 129 -6.94 4.20 8.25
C ALA A 129 -6.63 5.38 9.18
N VAL A 130 -7.62 5.79 10.01
CA VAL A 130 -7.44 6.87 10.98
C VAL A 130 -6.44 6.48 12.08
N LEU A 131 -6.52 5.26 12.62
CA LEU A 131 -5.54 4.74 13.57
C LEU A 131 -4.12 4.84 13.00
N MET A 132 -3.92 4.38 11.76
CA MET A 132 -2.61 4.40 11.14
C MET A 132 -2.12 5.81 10.84
N LEU A 133 -3.01 6.74 10.44
CA LEU A 133 -2.68 8.14 10.22
C LEU A 133 -2.18 8.79 11.53
N ILE A 134 -2.96 8.68 12.61
CA ILE A 134 -2.64 9.29 13.91
C ILE A 134 -1.40 8.65 14.53
N TYR A 135 -1.31 7.31 14.50
CA TYR A 135 -0.15 6.57 14.99
C TYR A 135 1.13 7.04 14.29
N SER A 136 1.07 7.19 12.97
CA SER A 136 2.23 7.57 12.17
C SER A 136 2.67 9.03 12.38
N VAL A 137 1.84 9.87 13.01
CA VAL A 137 2.16 11.27 13.35
C VAL A 137 2.76 11.37 14.76
N LYS A 138 2.32 10.52 15.70
CA LYS A 138 2.69 10.65 17.13
C LYS A 138 3.71 9.61 17.62
N GLY A 139 4.05 8.61 16.82
CA GLY A 139 5.17 7.69 17.12
C GLY A 139 5.00 6.83 18.39
N GLY A 140 3.77 6.64 18.87
CA GLY A 140 3.50 5.89 20.11
C GLY A 140 3.71 4.37 19.99
N LYS A 141 3.39 3.61 21.04
CA LYS A 141 3.44 2.14 20.99
C LYS A 141 2.03 1.58 20.76
N LEU A 142 1.89 0.73 19.75
CA LEU A 142 0.65 0.03 19.44
C LEU A 142 0.75 -1.42 19.97
N ASN A 143 -0.16 -1.79 20.87
CA ASN A 143 -0.17 -3.10 21.53
C ASN A 143 -1.11 -4.10 20.86
N ALA A 144 -1.05 -4.26 19.53
CA ALA A 144 -1.86 -5.24 18.83
C ALA A 144 -1.21 -5.80 17.56
N LYS A 145 -1.46 -7.09 17.29
CA LYS A 145 -1.36 -7.68 15.95
C LYS A 145 -2.58 -7.20 15.15
N LEU A 146 -2.47 -6.00 14.57
CA LEU A 146 -3.47 -5.48 13.64
C LEU A 146 -3.52 -6.33 12.35
N TRP A 147 -4.53 -6.15 11.52
CA TRP A 147 -4.58 -6.78 10.19
C TRP A 147 -3.43 -6.25 9.29
N MET A 148 -2.90 -7.11 8.42
CA MET A 148 -1.89 -6.72 7.43
C MET A 148 -2.61 -6.14 6.22
N PRO A 149 -2.46 -4.83 5.92
CA PRO A 149 -3.12 -4.24 4.76
C PRO A 149 -2.70 -4.99 3.50
N GLN A 150 -3.66 -5.36 2.66
CA GLN A 150 -3.35 -5.71 1.28
C GLN A 150 -3.07 -4.41 0.50
N ILE A 151 -2.10 -4.48 -0.40
CA ILE A 151 -1.80 -3.33 -1.26
C ILE A 151 -2.78 -3.34 -2.42
N GLU A 152 -3.52 -2.23 -2.54
CA GLU A 152 -4.49 -2.02 -3.62
C GLU A 152 -3.85 -1.13 -4.69
N ALA A 153 -3.81 -1.64 -5.93
CA ALA A 153 -3.35 -0.92 -7.10
C ALA A 153 -4.23 -1.34 -8.29
N SER A 154 -4.70 -0.35 -9.06
CA SER A 154 -5.46 -0.59 -10.30
C SER A 154 -4.66 -0.06 -11.49
N GLY A 155 -4.61 -0.84 -12.56
CA GLY A 155 -3.91 -0.49 -13.79
C GLY A 155 -3.16 -1.66 -14.41
N GLU A 156 -2.83 -1.52 -15.69
CA GLU A 156 -2.03 -2.50 -16.42
C GLU A 156 -0.54 -2.16 -16.31
N PHE A 157 0.12 -2.73 -15.30
CA PHE A 157 1.52 -2.44 -14.98
C PHE A 157 2.45 -3.34 -15.77
N LYS A 158 2.85 -2.91 -16.97
CA LYS A 158 3.75 -3.68 -17.84
C LYS A 158 5.21 -3.68 -17.36
N TYR A 159 5.62 -2.71 -16.56
CA TYR A 159 7.01 -2.56 -16.12
C TYR A 159 7.07 -2.57 -14.59
N ILE A 160 7.98 -3.36 -14.02
CA ILE A 160 8.21 -3.40 -12.58
C ILE A 160 9.61 -2.91 -12.26
N ILE A 161 9.70 -2.07 -11.25
CA ILE A 161 10.95 -1.60 -10.68
C ILE A 161 11.02 -2.12 -9.26
N VAL A 162 12.08 -2.87 -8.95
CA VAL A 162 12.32 -3.42 -7.62
C VAL A 162 13.51 -2.71 -6.99
N ASP A 163 13.33 -2.31 -5.74
CA ASP A 163 14.39 -1.69 -4.93
C ASP A 163 14.37 -2.23 -3.51
N GLY A 164 15.56 -2.32 -2.93
CA GLY A 164 15.80 -2.80 -1.58
C GLY A 164 16.23 -1.69 -0.65
N LYS A 165 15.53 -1.54 0.47
CA LYS A 165 15.90 -0.60 1.53
C LYS A 165 16.24 -1.32 2.83
N TYR A 166 17.47 -1.16 3.29
CA TYR A 166 17.89 -1.67 4.59
C TYR A 166 17.17 -0.93 5.74
N VAL A 167 16.57 -1.71 6.64
CA VAL A 167 15.86 -1.25 7.83
C VAL A 167 16.45 -1.87 9.10
N LYS A 168 16.45 -1.12 10.19
CA LYS A 168 16.87 -1.63 11.51
C LYS A 168 15.69 -2.33 12.17
N LEU A 169 15.89 -3.57 12.60
CA LEU A 169 14.88 -4.40 13.24
C LEU A 169 15.25 -4.64 14.71
N LYS A 170 14.25 -4.95 15.54
CA LYS A 170 14.52 -5.52 16.87
C LYS A 170 15.23 -6.87 16.69
N GLY A 171 16.51 -6.94 17.05
CA GLY A 171 17.33 -8.16 16.94
C GLY A 171 18.16 -8.29 15.67
N GLY A 172 18.25 -7.25 14.81
CA GLY A 172 19.11 -7.32 13.63
C GLY A 172 18.86 -6.23 12.58
N LYS A 173 19.27 -6.54 11.35
CA LYS A 173 18.96 -5.74 10.14
C LYS A 173 18.04 -6.56 9.25
N GLY A 174 17.26 -5.89 8.43
CA GLY A 174 16.50 -6.52 7.36
C GLY A 174 16.45 -5.62 6.14
N VAL A 175 15.92 -6.16 5.05
CA VAL A 175 15.73 -5.45 3.78
C VAL A 175 14.25 -5.44 3.45
N LEU A 176 13.70 -4.23 3.33
CA LEU A 176 12.37 -4.00 2.80
C LEU A 176 12.49 -3.92 1.27
N LEU A 177 11.97 -4.94 0.58
CA LEU A 177 11.90 -4.94 -0.88
C LEU A 177 10.57 -4.37 -1.32
N VAL A 178 10.62 -3.44 -2.27
CA VAL A 178 9.45 -2.73 -2.80
C VAL A 178 9.34 -3.00 -4.29
N ALA A 179 8.19 -3.47 -4.74
CA ALA A 179 7.86 -3.58 -6.17
C ALA A 179 6.96 -2.41 -6.57
N MET A 180 7.45 -1.56 -7.48
CA MET A 180 6.69 -0.47 -8.07
C MET A 180 6.35 -0.78 -9.53
N GLY A 181 5.07 -0.76 -9.84
CA GLY A 181 4.55 -0.92 -11.19
C GLY A 181 4.52 0.41 -11.93
N VAL A 182 4.80 0.36 -13.23
CA VAL A 182 4.65 1.48 -14.17
C VAL A 182 3.84 1.00 -15.37
N THR A 183 2.82 1.77 -15.73
CA THR A 183 2.00 1.54 -16.93
C THR A 183 2.69 2.13 -18.17
N GLU A 184 2.20 1.82 -19.38
CA GLU A 184 2.72 2.44 -20.62
C GLU A 184 2.55 3.97 -20.64
N GLU A 185 1.52 4.48 -19.97
CA GLU A 185 1.24 5.90 -19.81
C GLU A 185 2.15 6.58 -18.77
N GLY A 186 2.97 5.81 -18.05
CA GLY A 186 3.84 6.31 -16.99
C GLY A 186 3.16 6.50 -15.63
N LYS A 187 1.89 6.09 -15.46
CA LYS A 187 1.23 5.98 -14.14
C LYS A 187 1.93 4.94 -13.29
N ARG A 188 2.02 5.19 -11.98
CA ARG A 188 2.83 4.41 -11.05
C ARG A 188 2.02 3.98 -9.85
N ALA A 189 2.32 2.81 -9.33
CA ALA A 189 1.78 2.34 -8.07
C ALA A 189 2.77 1.38 -7.41
N VAL A 190 2.79 1.36 -6.09
CA VAL A 190 3.42 0.25 -5.36
C VAL A 190 2.50 -0.95 -5.47
N LEU A 191 3.02 -2.09 -5.93
CA LEU A 191 2.26 -3.32 -6.16
C LEU A 191 2.36 -4.28 -4.98
N ASP A 192 3.56 -4.42 -4.41
CA ASP A 192 3.76 -5.14 -3.18
C ASP A 192 5.03 -4.72 -2.45
N ILE A 193 5.09 -5.08 -1.17
CA ILE A 193 6.22 -4.90 -0.29
C ILE A 193 6.41 -6.19 0.50
N THR A 194 7.66 -6.64 0.58
CA THR A 194 8.07 -7.75 1.43
C THR A 194 9.26 -7.36 2.31
N LEU A 195 9.40 -8.03 3.44
CA LEU A 195 10.53 -7.85 4.35
C LEU A 195 11.32 -9.16 4.41
N SER A 196 12.62 -9.06 4.15
CA SER A 196 13.57 -10.16 4.23
C SER A 196 14.70 -9.83 5.21
N VAL A 197 15.48 -10.83 5.60
CA VAL A 197 16.72 -10.63 6.35
C VAL A 197 17.80 -10.09 5.40
N GLU A 198 17.85 -10.63 4.18
CA GLU A 198 18.82 -10.28 3.14
C GLU A 198 18.15 -10.07 1.78
N GLU A 199 18.84 -9.36 0.91
CA GLU A 199 18.46 -9.14 -0.48
C GLU A 199 19.00 -10.28 -1.36
N ASP A 200 18.32 -11.42 -1.32
CA ASP A 200 18.70 -12.63 -2.04
C ASP A 200 17.66 -13.04 -3.10
N ALA A 201 17.97 -14.08 -3.87
CA ALA A 201 17.09 -14.58 -4.92
C ALA A 201 15.72 -15.03 -4.37
N MET A 202 15.65 -15.56 -3.15
CA MET A 202 14.39 -16.00 -2.54
C MET A 202 13.50 -14.81 -2.16
N ALA A 203 14.09 -13.72 -1.67
CA ALA A 203 13.38 -12.50 -1.34
C ALA A 203 12.78 -11.85 -2.60
N TYR A 204 13.56 -11.78 -3.68
CA TYR A 204 13.06 -11.33 -4.98
C TYR A 204 11.97 -12.25 -5.54
N TRP A 205 12.17 -13.58 -5.48
CA TRP A 205 11.19 -14.56 -5.97
C TRP A 205 9.84 -14.40 -5.25
N ARG A 206 9.86 -14.32 -3.91
CA ARG A 206 8.64 -14.13 -3.10
C ARG A 206 7.89 -12.86 -3.52
N LEU A 207 8.62 -11.76 -3.71
CA LEU A 207 8.01 -10.50 -4.14
C LEU A 207 7.40 -10.61 -5.54
N LEU A 208 8.14 -11.14 -6.51
CA LEU A 208 7.71 -11.24 -7.90
C LEU A 208 6.50 -12.16 -8.07
N VAL A 209 6.46 -13.30 -7.37
CA VAL A 209 5.32 -14.22 -7.42
C VAL A 209 4.05 -13.56 -6.89
N GLU A 210 4.14 -12.82 -5.78
CA GLU A 210 2.97 -12.12 -5.22
C GLU A 210 2.47 -10.99 -6.12
N VAL A 211 3.35 -10.35 -6.88
CA VAL A 211 2.96 -9.34 -7.87
C VAL A 211 2.39 -10.00 -9.12
N TRP A 212 2.99 -11.08 -9.61
CA TRP A 212 2.55 -11.81 -10.80
C TRP A 212 1.13 -12.38 -10.66
N LYS A 213 0.76 -12.85 -9.46
CA LYS A 213 -0.61 -13.31 -9.16
C LYS A 213 -1.70 -12.26 -9.43
N ARG A 214 -1.34 -10.97 -9.43
CA ARG A 214 -2.27 -9.83 -9.55
C ARG A 214 -2.08 -9.02 -10.82
N SER A 215 -0.91 -9.11 -11.46
CA SER A 215 -0.54 -8.29 -12.61
C SER A 215 0.45 -9.01 -13.51
N SER A 216 0.21 -8.95 -14.82
CA SER A 216 1.18 -9.38 -15.83
C SER A 216 2.12 -8.22 -16.19
N PHE A 217 3.42 -8.49 -16.22
CA PHE A 217 4.45 -7.54 -16.57
C PHE A 217 5.46 -8.16 -17.55
N VAL A 218 6.13 -7.33 -18.34
CA VAL A 218 7.06 -7.77 -19.41
C VAL A 218 8.51 -7.42 -19.11
N LEU A 219 8.78 -6.50 -18.17
CA LEU A 219 10.12 -6.05 -17.85
C LEU A 219 10.28 -5.81 -16.34
N VAL A 220 11.36 -6.34 -15.76
CA VAL A 220 11.78 -6.04 -14.39
C VAL A 220 13.09 -5.26 -14.38
N VAL A 221 13.12 -4.16 -13.62
CA VAL A 221 14.27 -3.27 -13.44
C VAL A 221 14.77 -3.35 -12.00
N ALA A 222 16.04 -3.68 -11.77
CA ALA A 222 16.63 -3.75 -10.42
C ALA A 222 18.14 -3.43 -10.42
N ASP A 223 18.72 -3.23 -9.24
CA ASP A 223 20.18 -3.02 -9.07
C ASP A 223 20.98 -4.33 -9.11
N GLY A 224 20.44 -5.40 -8.51
CA GLY A 224 21.08 -6.71 -8.34
C GLY A 224 20.67 -7.77 -9.36
N ILE A 225 21.05 -7.59 -10.63
CA ILE A 225 20.61 -8.44 -11.77
C ILE A 225 20.81 -9.95 -11.52
N LYS A 226 21.92 -10.38 -10.90
CA LYS A 226 22.20 -11.82 -10.68
C LYS A 226 21.20 -12.53 -9.75
N ALA A 227 20.83 -11.87 -8.64
CA ALA A 227 19.84 -12.43 -7.71
C ALA A 227 18.44 -12.43 -8.34
N LEU A 228 18.15 -11.38 -9.11
CA LEU A 228 16.93 -11.25 -9.90
C LEU A 228 16.84 -12.33 -11.00
N ASP A 229 17.92 -12.65 -11.69
CA ASP A 229 17.96 -13.69 -12.73
C ASP A 229 17.55 -15.06 -12.16
N LYS A 230 18.11 -15.40 -11.00
CA LYS A 230 17.77 -16.63 -10.28
C LYS A 230 16.31 -16.61 -9.82
N ALA A 231 15.82 -15.48 -9.31
CA ALA A 231 14.44 -15.32 -8.88
C ALA A 231 13.43 -15.48 -10.04
N ILE A 232 13.70 -14.86 -11.19
CA ILE A 232 12.87 -14.96 -12.40
C ILE A 232 12.83 -16.40 -12.90
N SER A 233 13.99 -17.06 -12.93
CA SER A 233 14.10 -18.47 -13.34
C SER A 233 13.33 -19.38 -12.40
N LEU A 234 13.45 -19.18 -11.09
CA LEU A 234 12.69 -19.93 -10.07
C LEU A 234 11.18 -19.67 -10.11
N ALA A 235 10.75 -18.51 -10.63
CA ALA A 235 9.35 -18.17 -10.79
C ALA A 235 8.78 -18.58 -12.16
N GLU A 236 9.62 -19.15 -13.03
CA GLU A 236 9.27 -19.53 -14.41
C GLU A 236 8.65 -18.37 -15.21
N LEU A 237 9.08 -17.14 -14.90
CA LEU A 237 8.56 -15.92 -15.52
C LEU A 237 9.28 -15.63 -16.84
N HIS A 238 8.50 -15.47 -17.91
CA HIS A 238 8.98 -15.09 -19.24
C HIS A 238 9.02 -13.56 -19.36
N VAL A 239 9.92 -12.92 -18.59
CA VAL A 239 10.03 -11.46 -18.51
C VAL A 239 11.45 -10.98 -18.81
N GLU A 240 11.53 -9.85 -19.51
CA GLU A 240 12.79 -9.16 -19.77
C GLU A 240 13.36 -8.56 -18.48
N ARG A 241 14.66 -8.28 -18.52
CA ARG A 241 15.43 -7.81 -17.36
C ARG A 241 16.30 -6.63 -17.74
N GLN A 242 16.32 -5.62 -16.89
CA GLN A 242 17.12 -4.43 -17.09
C GLN A 242 17.81 -3.99 -15.78
N GLY A 243 19.06 -3.53 -15.90
CA GLY A 243 19.74 -2.86 -14.79
C GLY A 243 19.14 -1.47 -14.50
N CYS A 244 19.13 -1.09 -13.22
CA CYS A 244 18.68 0.25 -12.83
C CYS A 244 19.74 1.32 -13.16
N LEU A 245 19.41 2.25 -14.08
CA LEU A 245 20.28 3.37 -14.47
C LEU A 245 20.59 4.32 -13.29
N VAL A 246 19.62 4.54 -12.40
CA VAL A 246 19.80 5.38 -11.21
C VAL A 246 20.90 4.81 -10.30
N HIS A 247 20.84 3.51 -10.03
CA HIS A 247 21.85 2.85 -9.22
C HIS A 247 23.21 2.74 -9.92
N LEU A 248 23.23 2.56 -11.24
CA LEU A 248 24.47 2.64 -12.03
C LEU A 248 25.13 4.01 -11.86
N LYS A 249 24.38 5.11 -12.05
CA LYS A 249 24.89 6.48 -11.90
C LYS A 249 25.44 6.76 -10.50
N ARG A 250 24.75 6.28 -9.45
CA ARG A 250 25.19 6.47 -8.05
C ARG A 250 26.56 5.85 -7.76
N ARG A 251 26.90 4.73 -8.42
CA ARG A 251 28.17 4.03 -8.23
C ARG A 251 29.35 4.66 -8.97
N LYS A 252 29.10 5.60 -9.87
CA LYS A 252 30.08 6.20 -10.78
C LYS A 252 30.62 7.53 -10.26
N THR A 253 31.83 7.93 -10.68
CA THR A 253 32.40 9.26 -10.40
C THR A 253 31.62 10.35 -11.15
N LYS A 254 31.92 11.62 -10.90
CA LYS A 254 31.26 12.73 -11.59
C LYS A 254 31.52 12.68 -13.10
N GLU A 255 32.77 12.48 -13.48
CA GLU A 255 33.23 12.42 -14.87
C GLU A 255 32.60 11.22 -15.60
N GLU A 256 32.58 10.05 -14.95
CA GLU A 256 31.94 8.86 -15.51
C GLU A 256 30.41 9.04 -15.66
N ARG A 257 29.75 9.76 -14.75
CA ARG A 257 28.31 10.07 -14.86
C ARG A 257 28.04 11.01 -16.03
N GLU A 258 28.89 12.01 -16.24
CA GLU A 258 28.77 12.96 -17.36
C GLU A 258 28.95 12.24 -18.69
N ALA A 259 29.96 11.39 -18.82
CA ALA A 259 30.16 10.53 -19.99
C ALA A 259 28.97 9.59 -20.22
N LEU A 260 28.47 8.93 -19.17
CA LEU A 260 27.29 8.06 -19.26
C LEU A 260 26.04 8.84 -19.70
N ASN A 261 25.84 10.05 -19.19
CA ASN A 261 24.73 10.90 -19.61
C ASN A 261 24.84 11.28 -21.10
N ALA A 262 26.03 11.61 -21.58
CA ALA A 262 26.26 11.93 -22.99
C ALA A 262 25.91 10.73 -23.90
N ILE A 263 26.40 9.53 -23.56
CA ILE A 263 26.10 8.32 -24.34
C ILE A 263 24.60 8.01 -24.34
N ILE A 264 23.94 8.16 -23.18
CA ILE A 264 22.51 7.97 -23.04
C ILE A 264 21.72 8.97 -23.91
N SER A 265 22.14 10.23 -23.96
CA SER A 265 21.50 11.27 -24.79
C SER A 265 21.66 10.97 -26.28
N SER A 266 22.85 10.55 -26.71
CA SER A 266 23.07 10.13 -28.11
C SER A 266 22.26 8.88 -28.47
N ALA A 267 22.07 7.93 -27.53
CA ALA A 267 21.19 6.78 -27.74
C ALA A 267 19.70 7.20 -27.84
N GLU A 268 19.27 8.25 -27.13
CA GLU A 268 17.92 8.81 -27.25
C GLU A 268 17.67 9.39 -28.64
N ASN A 269 18.62 10.18 -29.11
CA ASN A 269 18.61 10.81 -30.42
C ASN A 269 18.75 9.81 -31.58
N GLY A 270 19.11 8.54 -31.27
CA GLY A 270 19.31 7.50 -32.28
C GLY A 270 20.67 7.55 -32.97
N GLU A 271 21.59 8.39 -32.49
CA GLU A 271 22.97 8.51 -32.97
C GLU A 271 23.79 7.27 -32.61
N ILE A 272 23.48 6.65 -31.47
CA ILE A 272 24.12 5.43 -31.00
C ILE A 272 23.07 4.32 -30.93
N LYS A 273 23.30 3.25 -31.69
CA LYS A 273 22.52 2.03 -31.56
C LYS A 273 22.90 1.32 -30.25
N PRO A 274 21.96 0.89 -29.40
CA PRO A 274 22.27 0.11 -28.21
C PRO A 274 23.17 -1.08 -28.53
N GLU A 275 22.98 -1.72 -29.69
CA GLU A 275 23.80 -2.84 -30.19
C GLU A 275 25.30 -2.56 -30.27
N SER A 276 25.69 -1.30 -30.45
CA SER A 276 27.11 -0.89 -30.51
C SER A 276 27.77 -0.80 -29.12
N CYS A 277 26.99 -0.86 -28.04
CA CYS A 277 27.49 -0.89 -26.66
C CYS A 277 26.76 -1.96 -25.84
N PRO A 278 27.29 -3.20 -25.79
CA PRO A 278 26.67 -4.34 -25.10
C PRO A 278 26.36 -4.06 -23.62
N THR A 279 27.21 -3.25 -22.99
CA THR A 279 27.08 -2.86 -21.58
C THR A 279 25.86 -1.97 -21.34
N LEU A 280 25.48 -1.11 -22.31
CA LEU A 280 24.34 -0.20 -22.22
C LEU A 280 23.02 -0.83 -22.68
N LEU A 281 23.09 -1.82 -23.59
CA LEU A 281 21.94 -2.64 -24.02
C LEU A 281 21.15 -3.20 -22.83
N SER A 282 21.85 -3.69 -21.81
CA SER A 282 21.23 -4.26 -20.60
C SER A 282 20.53 -3.22 -19.71
N TYR A 283 20.74 -1.91 -19.95
CA TYR A 283 20.15 -0.80 -19.19
C TYR A 283 19.10 0.00 -19.98
N LEU A 284 18.94 -0.28 -21.28
CA LEU A 284 18.07 0.49 -22.19
C LEU A 284 17.03 -0.39 -22.93
N LYS A 285 16.61 -1.50 -22.31
CA LYS A 285 15.59 -2.40 -22.88
C LYS A 285 14.17 -1.84 -22.88
N ALA A 286 13.83 -0.98 -21.92
CA ALA A 286 12.52 -0.34 -21.86
C ALA A 286 12.27 0.56 -23.08
N SER A 287 11.01 0.85 -23.38
CA SER A 287 10.67 1.79 -24.45
C SER A 287 11.21 3.21 -24.17
N LYS A 288 11.58 3.95 -25.23
CA LYS A 288 12.11 5.32 -25.12
C LYS A 288 11.20 6.26 -24.31
N LYS A 289 9.87 6.07 -24.39
CA LYS A 289 8.87 6.84 -23.61
C LYS A 289 9.08 6.73 -22.09
N LEU A 290 9.66 5.63 -21.62
CA LEU A 290 9.85 5.34 -20.20
C LEU A 290 11.21 5.75 -19.67
N TRP A 291 12.16 6.06 -20.55
CA TRP A 291 13.54 6.39 -20.16
C TRP A 291 13.59 7.63 -19.26
N LYS A 292 12.75 8.63 -19.52
CA LYS A 292 12.58 9.80 -18.63
C LYS A 292 12.29 9.40 -17.18
N TRP A 293 11.50 8.34 -16.99
CA TRP A 293 11.09 7.85 -15.68
C TRP A 293 12.14 6.94 -15.04
N LEU A 294 12.72 6.02 -15.82
CA LEU A 294 13.76 5.08 -15.36
C LEU A 294 15.09 5.75 -15.03
N LYS A 295 15.35 6.93 -15.59
CA LYS A 295 16.51 7.77 -15.27
C LYS A 295 16.27 8.67 -14.06
N SER A 296 15.01 8.84 -13.65
CA SER A 296 14.67 9.74 -12.56
C SER A 296 14.83 9.04 -11.22
N ASN A 297 15.72 9.59 -10.42
CA ASN A 297 15.88 9.26 -9.00
C ASN A 297 14.54 9.28 -8.24
N ASN A 298 13.65 10.21 -8.60
CA ASN A 298 12.38 10.46 -7.90
C ASN A 298 11.42 9.27 -7.88
N LEU A 299 11.58 8.29 -8.78
CA LEU A 299 10.58 7.24 -8.94
C LEU A 299 10.51 6.34 -7.70
N ILE A 300 11.64 5.79 -7.26
CA ILE A 300 11.71 4.99 -6.04
C ILE A 300 12.11 5.83 -4.82
N GLU A 301 12.91 6.89 -5.01
CA GLU A 301 13.35 7.74 -3.90
C GLU A 301 12.20 8.48 -3.22
N SER A 302 11.15 8.87 -3.96
CA SER A 302 9.99 9.53 -3.36
C SER A 302 9.31 8.62 -2.33
N PHE A 303 9.13 7.34 -2.66
CA PHE A 303 8.59 6.35 -1.74
C PHE A 303 9.56 6.05 -0.59
N ASN A 304 10.85 5.85 -0.90
CA ASN A 304 11.88 5.63 0.12
C ASN A 304 11.98 6.82 1.11
N SER A 305 11.83 8.06 0.65
CA SER A 305 11.80 9.25 1.51
C SER A 305 10.58 9.24 2.43
N LEU A 306 9.40 8.80 1.95
CA LEU A 306 8.22 8.63 2.80
C LEU A 306 8.44 7.57 3.89
N LEU A 307 9.11 6.47 3.55
CA LEU A 307 9.52 5.45 4.51
C LEU A 307 10.48 6.02 5.57
N GLU A 308 11.46 6.83 5.16
CA GLU A 308 12.45 7.45 6.07
C GLU A 308 11.82 8.48 7.02
N ARG A 309 10.92 9.33 6.52
CA ARG A 309 10.24 10.35 7.33
C ARG A 309 9.41 9.74 8.46
N ARG A 310 8.87 8.54 8.25
CA ARG A 310 8.09 7.80 9.25
C ARG A 310 8.96 7.12 10.33
N ARG A 311 10.30 7.25 10.23
CA ARG A 311 11.32 6.76 11.17
C ARG A 311 10.97 5.39 11.77
N PHE A 312 11.30 4.30 11.07
CA PHE A 312 11.32 2.99 11.69
C PHE A 312 12.29 3.01 12.88
N GLY A 313 11.77 3.19 14.10
CA GLY A 313 12.57 3.13 15.31
C GLY A 313 13.24 1.76 15.43
N LYS A 314 14.41 1.72 16.10
CA LYS A 314 15.23 0.50 16.34
C LYS A 314 14.48 -0.66 17.04
N PHE A 315 13.23 -0.46 17.43
CA PHE A 315 12.44 -1.35 18.28
C PHE A 315 11.23 -1.98 17.59
N HIS A 316 10.99 -1.71 16.31
CA HIS A 316 9.87 -2.34 15.60
C HIS A 316 10.19 -3.79 15.24
N SER A 317 9.18 -4.66 15.41
CA SER A 317 9.23 -6.02 14.91
C SER A 317 9.15 -6.04 13.38
N PRO A 318 9.68 -7.08 12.71
CA PRO A 318 9.57 -7.25 11.25
C PRO A 318 8.15 -7.05 10.75
N TRP A 319 7.20 -7.66 11.45
CA TRP A 319 5.78 -7.57 11.18
C TRP A 319 5.25 -6.12 11.21
N ARG A 320 5.68 -5.32 12.19
CA ARG A 320 5.25 -3.92 12.34
C ARG A 320 5.81 -3.03 11.24
N ILE A 321 7.08 -3.23 10.85
CA ILE A 321 7.69 -2.49 9.74
C ILE A 321 6.92 -2.76 8.45
N LEU A 322 6.64 -4.03 8.16
CA LEU A 322 5.91 -4.43 6.96
C LEU A 322 4.50 -3.80 6.93
N GLN A 323 3.80 -3.79 8.07
CA GLN A 323 2.48 -3.19 8.18
C GLN A 323 2.48 -1.68 7.89
N ILE A 324 3.44 -0.94 8.46
CA ILE A 324 3.60 0.50 8.22
C ILE A 324 3.92 0.75 6.74
N ALA A 325 4.85 -0.02 6.17
CA ALA A 325 5.25 0.11 4.77
C ALA A 325 4.07 -0.11 3.80
N ARG A 326 3.27 -1.16 4.01
CA ARG A 326 2.07 -1.43 3.20
C ARG A 326 1.00 -0.35 3.34
N THR A 327 0.88 0.24 4.53
CA THR A 327 -0.03 1.38 4.72
C THR A 327 0.44 2.62 3.96
N ILE A 328 1.75 2.89 3.97
CA ILE A 328 2.33 3.99 3.19
C ILE A 328 2.14 3.73 1.69
N ALA A 329 2.27 2.50 1.23
CA ALA A 329 2.01 2.10 -0.16
C ALA A 329 0.57 2.41 -0.59
N ASN A 330 -0.43 2.02 0.20
CA ASN A 330 -1.83 2.34 -0.12
C ASN A 330 -2.09 3.84 -0.19
N ASN A 331 -1.55 4.60 0.78
CA ASN A 331 -1.66 6.07 0.73
C ASN A 331 -0.94 6.67 -0.48
N TYR A 332 0.22 6.13 -0.86
CA TYR A 332 0.96 6.57 -2.05
C TYR A 332 0.16 6.30 -3.33
N ASN A 333 -0.43 5.12 -3.45
CA ASN A 333 -1.27 4.74 -4.59
C ASN A 333 -2.49 5.65 -4.70
N LEU A 334 -3.20 5.89 -3.58
CA LEU A 334 -4.33 6.81 -3.52
C LEU A 334 -3.93 8.24 -3.89
N LEU A 335 -2.83 8.77 -3.35
CA LEU A 335 -2.34 10.11 -3.67
C LEU A 335 -1.92 10.25 -5.13
N THR A 336 -1.37 9.18 -5.73
CA THR A 336 -1.06 9.15 -7.16
C THR A 336 -2.35 9.19 -8.00
N CYS A 337 -3.42 8.52 -7.57
CA CYS A 337 -4.74 8.67 -8.17
C CYS A 337 -5.29 10.10 -8.00
N PHE A 338 -5.16 10.73 -6.82
CA PHE A 338 -5.64 12.09 -6.58
C PHE A 338 -4.89 13.16 -7.38
N LEU A 339 -3.56 13.04 -7.55
CA LEU A 339 -2.80 13.95 -8.41
C LEU A 339 -3.25 13.85 -9.88
N VAL A 340 -3.55 12.64 -10.37
CA VAL A 340 -4.11 12.44 -11.71
C VAL A 340 -5.50 13.07 -11.82
N THR A 341 -6.38 12.86 -10.83
CA THR A 341 -7.73 13.46 -10.82
C THR A 341 -7.70 14.99 -10.73
N VAL A 342 -6.80 15.57 -9.91
CA VAL A 342 -6.65 17.03 -9.80
C VAL A 342 -6.04 17.62 -11.08
N ILE A 343 -5.11 16.92 -11.75
CA ILE A 343 -4.57 17.37 -13.04
C ILE A 343 -5.65 17.31 -14.14
N ILE A 344 -6.47 16.26 -14.17
CA ILE A 344 -7.61 16.15 -15.11
C ILE A 344 -8.65 17.25 -14.85
N LEU A 345 -8.93 17.58 -13.59
CA LEU A 345 -9.91 18.62 -13.23
C LEU A 345 -9.35 20.06 -13.31
N ARG A 346 -8.02 20.27 -13.32
CA ARG A 346 -7.38 21.59 -13.47
C ARG A 346 -6.94 21.95 -14.88
N TYR A 347 -7.06 21.06 -15.87
CA TYR A 347 -6.83 21.38 -17.28
C TYR A 347 -8.17 21.48 -18.04
N PRO A 348 -8.73 22.69 -18.27
CA PRO A 348 -9.95 22.86 -19.04
C PRO A 348 -9.80 22.47 -20.53
N LEU A 349 -8.57 22.24 -21.00
CA LEU A 349 -8.26 21.94 -22.39
C LEU A 349 -8.60 20.52 -22.84
N PHE A 350 -8.88 19.58 -21.92
CA PHE A 350 -9.32 18.24 -22.30
C PHE A 350 -10.82 18.14 -22.60
N PHE A 351 -11.64 19.06 -22.06
CA PHE A 351 -13.06 19.10 -22.38
C PHE A 351 -13.38 19.79 -23.71
N SER A 352 -12.51 20.67 -24.23
CA SER A 352 -12.77 21.35 -25.52
C SER A 352 -12.45 20.50 -26.76
N LEU A 353 -11.64 19.45 -26.62
CA LEU A 353 -11.34 18.53 -27.73
C LEU A 353 -12.42 17.46 -27.95
N TYR A 354 -13.24 17.17 -26.94
CA TYR A 354 -14.35 16.19 -27.08
C TYR A 354 -15.61 16.80 -27.69
N GLN A 355 -15.80 18.12 -27.58
CA GLN A 355 -16.94 18.83 -28.17
C GLN A 355 -16.81 19.10 -29.68
N LYS A 356 -15.62 18.92 -30.27
CA LYS A 356 -15.40 19.08 -31.72
C LYS A 356 -15.60 17.79 -32.54
N TYR A 357 -15.88 16.66 -31.90
CA TYR A 357 -16.16 15.39 -32.57
C TYR A 357 -17.59 14.87 -32.34
N THR A 358 -18.47 15.72 -31.80
CA THR A 358 -19.90 15.39 -31.58
C THR A 358 -20.84 16.51 -32.03
N GLN A 359 -20.48 17.23 -33.10
CA GLN A 359 -21.42 17.96 -33.97
C GLN A 359 -21.03 17.79 -35.43
#